data_AF-A0A9P5J350-F1
#
_entry.id   AF-A0A9P5J350-F1
#
_cell.length_a   1.000
_cell.length_b   1.000
_cell.length_c   1.000
_cell.angle_alpha   90.00
_cell.angle_beta   90.00
_cell.angle_gamma   90.00
#
_symmetry.space_group_name_H-M   'P 1'
#
loop_
_entity.id
_entity.type
_entity.pdbx_description
1 polymer ?
#
loop_
_entity_poly.entity_id
_entity_poly.type
_entity_poly.pdbx_seq_one_letter_code
_entity_poly.pdbx_strand_id
1 'polypeptide(L)' 'KKRGNLPREVTELLKAWILGHADNPYPTDEEKKMLCLQTGLTYTQVSNWMINV' A
#
# COMPACT_ATOMS: atom_id res chain seq x y z
N LYS A 1 -6.25 4.12 19.11
CA LYS A 1 -5.62 3.07 18.27
C LYS A 1 -4.37 3.70 17.65
N LYS A 2 -3.17 3.39 18.16
CA LYS A 2 -1.92 4.07 17.75
C LYS A 2 -1.75 3.90 16.24
N ARG A 3 -1.60 5.01 15.49
CA ARG A 3 -1.08 5.00 14.12
C ARG A 3 0.35 4.47 14.21
N GLY A 4 0.50 3.14 14.20
CA GLY A 4 1.80 2.53 14.06
C GLY A 4 2.30 2.90 12.67
N ASN A 5 3.37 3.68 12.61
CA ASN A 5 4.05 3.92 11.33
C ASN A 5 4.38 2.55 10.74
N LEU A 6 4.02 2.34 9.48
CA LEU A 6 4.40 1.13 8.78
C LEU A 6 5.93 1.04 8.72
N PRO A 7 6.51 -0.17 8.73
CA PRO A 7 7.94 -0.33 8.53
C PRO A 7 8.40 0.41 7.28
N ARG A 8 9.62 0.95 7.31
CA ARG A 8 10.17 1.72 6.17
C ARG A 8 10.16 0.90 4.89
N GLU A 9 10.54 -0.37 4.97
CA GLU A 9 10.51 -1.31 3.83
C GLU A 9 9.12 -1.44 3.20
N VAL A 10 8.09 -1.57 4.04
CA VAL A 10 6.69 -1.63 3.61
C VAL A 10 6.26 -0.33 2.94
N THR A 11 6.66 0.81 3.51
CA THR A 11 6.34 2.13 2.93
C THR A 11 7.09 2.37 1.61
N GLU A 12 8.31 1.87 1.45
CA GLU A 12 9.07 1.97 0.20
C GLU A 12 8.46 1.09 -0.90
N LEU A 13 8.00 -0.13 -0.58
CA LEU A 13 7.26 -0.98 -1.51
C LEU A 13 5.96 -0.32 -2.00
N LEU A 14 5.15 0.21 -1.08
CA LEU A 14 3.89 0.86 -1.45
C LEU A 14 4.12 2.16 -2.26
N LYS A 15 5.17 2.93 -1.93
CA LYS A 15 5.58 4.11 -2.72
C LYS A 15 6.07 3.74 -4.12
N ALA A 16 6.84 2.66 -4.25
CA ALA A 16 7.30 2.19 -5.56
C ALA A 16 6.11 1.83 -6.46
N TRP A 17 5.06 1.21 -5.89
CA TRP A 17 3.83 0.93 -6.63
C TRP A 17 3.13 2.22 -7.09
N ILE A 18 3.00 3.24 -6.21
CA ILE A 18 2.39 4.53 -6.58
C ILE A 18 3.20 5.25 -7.65
N LEU A 19 4.53 5.24 -7.57
CA LEU A 19 5.37 5.85 -8.60
C LEU A 19 5.18 5.19 -9.97
N GLY A 20 4.95 3.87 -10.00
CA GLY A 20 4.59 3.15 -11.22
C GLY A 20 3.17 3.43 -11.73
N HIS A 21 2.27 3.87 -10.85
CA HIS A 21 0.86 4.15 -11.13
C HIS A 21 0.51 5.63 -10.94
N ALA A 22 1.48 6.54 -11.17
CA ALA A 22 1.31 7.96 -10.93
C ALA A 22 0.17 8.59 -11.75
N ASP A 23 -0.15 8.00 -12.90
CA ASP A 23 -1.28 8.40 -13.77
C ASP A 23 -2.64 7.97 -13.21
N ASN A 24 -2.71 6.81 -12.55
CA ASN A 24 -3.92 6.28 -11.93
C ASN A 24 -3.61 5.55 -10.61
N PRO A 25 -3.50 6.27 -9.47
CA PRO A 25 -3.03 5.73 -8.18
C PRO A 25 -4.10 4.92 -7.43
N TYR A 26 -4.95 4.19 -8.16
CA TYR A 26 -6.02 3.38 -7.63
C TYR A 26 -5.75 1.91 -7.93
N PRO A 27 -5.16 1.15 -6.99
CA PRO A 27 -4.85 -0.25 -7.21
C PRO A 27 -6.14 -1.04 -7.41
N THR A 28 -6.12 -1.93 -8.38
CA THR A 28 -7.18 -2.94 -8.60
C THR A 28 -7.23 -3.93 -7.43
N ASP A 29 -8.26 -4.76 -7.36
CA ASP A 29 -8.41 -5.75 -6.28
C ASP A 29 -7.26 -6.78 -6.28
N GLU A 30 -6.77 -7.13 -7.47
CA GLU A 30 -5.62 -8.01 -7.66
C GLU A 30 -4.32 -7.34 -7.17
N GLU A 31 -4.10 -6.07 -7.50
CA GLU A 31 -2.93 -5.33 -7.04
C GLU A 31 -2.94 -5.15 -5.53
N LYS A 32 -4.10 -4.85 -4.94
CA LYS A 32 -4.23 -4.81 -3.49
C LYS A 32 -3.84 -6.14 -2.86
N LYS A 33 -4.26 -7.28 -3.43
CA LYS A 33 -3.85 -8.61 -2.95
C LYS A 33 -2.35 -8.82 -3.08
N MET A 34 -1.74 -8.45 -4.21
CA MET A 34 -0.29 -8.53 -4.40
C MET A 34 0.46 -7.69 -3.36
N LEU A 35 0.01 -6.45 -3.13
CA LEU A 35 0.60 -5.56 -2.13
C LEU A 35 0.44 -6.12 -0.72
N CYS A 36 -0.70 -6.73 -0.38
CA CYS A 36 -0.89 -7.42 0.90
C CYS A 36 0.10 -8.58 1.07
N LEU A 37 0.29 -9.39 0.03
CA LEU A 37 1.23 -10.52 0.04
C LEU A 37 2.68 -10.05 0.18
N GLN A 38 3.06 -8.98 -0.52
CA GLN A 38 4.42 -8.43 -0.48
C GLN A 38 4.74 -7.72 0.84
N THR A 39 3.78 -6.99 1.39
CA THR A 39 4.00 -6.17 2.60
C THR A 39 3.62 -6.88 3.90
N GLY A 40 2.93 -8.02 3.82
CA GLY A 40 2.34 -8.71 4.96
C GLY A 40 1.19 -7.92 5.63
N LEU A 41 0.70 -6.86 4.98
CA LEU A 41 -0.39 -6.04 5.49
C LEU A 41 -1.75 -6.64 5.15
N THR A 42 -2.75 -6.29 5.97
CA THR A 42 -4.14 -6.58 5.65
C THR A 42 -4.64 -5.68 4.52
N TYR A 43 -5.63 -6.16 3.77
CA TYR A 43 -6.29 -5.42 2.69
C TYR A 43 -6.77 -4.03 3.13
N THR A 44 -7.31 -3.92 4.35
CA THR A 44 -7.74 -2.65 4.95
C THR A 44 -6.56 -1.71 5.24
N GLN A 45 -5.41 -2.22 5.68
CA GLN A 45 -4.20 -1.41 5.90
C GLN A 45 -3.64 -0.86 4.59
N VAL A 46 -3.54 -1.70 3.55
CA VAL A 46 -3.11 -1.28 2.21
C VAL A 46 -4.07 -0.23 1.65
N SER A 47 -5.38 -0.49 1.70
CA SER A 47 -6.39 0.45 1.20
C SER A 47 -6.35 1.78 1.96
N ASN A 48 -6.27 1.75 3.29
CA ASN A 48 -6.18 2.97 4.09
C ASN A 48 -4.88 3.73 3.83
N TRP A 49 -3.76 3.04 3.64
CA TRP A 49 -2.50 3.70 3.34
C TRP A 49 -2.56 4.39 1.98
N MET A 50 -3.04 3.70 0.94
CA MET A 50 -3.15 4.25 -0.42
C MET A 50 -4.08 5.48 -0.50
N ILE A 51 -5.11 5.55 0.35
CA ILE A 51 -6.05 6.69 0.41
C ILE A 51 -5.46 7.87 1.22
N ASN A 52 -4.58 7.61 2.19
CA ASN A 52 -4.07 8.62 3.12
C ASN A 52 -2.63 9.09 2.81
N VAL A 53 -2.02 8.60 1.72
CA VAL A 53 -0.64 8.93 1.34
C VAL A 53 -0.57 10.24 0.58
#